data_AF-A0A194XD51-F1
#
_entry.id   AF-A0A194XD51-F1
#
_cell.length_a   1.000
_cell.length_b   1.000
_cell.length_c   1.000
_cell.angle_alpha   90.00
_cell.angle_beta   90.00
_cell.angle_gamma   90.00
#
_symmetry.space_group_name_H-M   'P 1'
#
loop_
_entity.id
_entity.type
_entity.pdbx_description
1 polymer ?
#
loop_
_entity_poly.entity_id
_entity_poly.type
_entity_poly.pdbx_seq_one_letter_code
_entity_poly.pdbx_strand_id
1 'polypeptide(L)'
;MTLAAGPRFSRQATNAYASRPIDVTDFSWFTPKSPFWHAFAPKLHAAKPKCAPPKLSHKAVTGLAVAGSVYHPTNLLEMSDEDVLSMKRSHALFLDMLDYDTSHLSFTPGTQGIVTTAGGAYFPVLLTSLLLLRQTGSALPVEIFILDDSEYESLVCESVFPQLGATCILLSPFLASSNYKFVVEGYQIKILSILFSSFEHVLFLDADNFPVSDPEPLFSSSAYTSAGLVLWKDFWKPTFSPHFVNITSTEPSLENTIEAGQILVSRRERARTLMLAAYYNIWGEWYFDLITQGGPGEGDKDTFLPAARAVGEEVYVVGRGPEYLGARGNGAAVLQFDAVGDWACAKERVAPLFIHASWPPKLNALHNVRSERQWGSEEHALSLFGADMEKVAWGFMIEMACEGEFWDWGEGNKTSTGVCEQTRGCFRNMFGQEYIFKAGVRNESFES
;
A
#
# COMPACT_ATOMS: atom_id res chain seq x y z
N MET A 1 -52.67 -45.34 -68.94
CA MET A 1 -52.83 -46.35 -67.89
C MET A 1 -51.67 -46.24 -66.92
N THR A 2 -52.05 -45.75 -65.75
CA THR A 2 -51.48 -45.78 -64.40
C THR A 2 -50.30 -46.73 -64.09
N LEU A 3 -49.40 -46.22 -63.25
CA LEU A 3 -48.78 -46.77 -62.02
C LEU A 3 -47.28 -46.42 -62.00
N ALA A 4 -46.58 -46.08 -60.92
CA ALA A 4 -46.83 -45.60 -59.55
C ALA A 4 -45.41 -45.34 -58.98
N ALA A 5 -45.22 -44.30 -58.16
CA ALA A 5 -43.91 -43.85 -57.69
C ALA A 5 -43.32 -44.72 -56.55
N GLY A 6 -41.99 -44.81 -56.49
CA GLY A 6 -41.21 -45.25 -55.33
C GLY A 6 -40.05 -44.27 -55.04
N PRO A 7 -39.64 -44.04 -53.78
CA PRO A 7 -38.82 -42.88 -53.42
C PRO A 7 -37.32 -43.12 -53.60
N ARG A 8 -36.62 -42.11 -54.15
CA ARG A 8 -35.15 -42.02 -54.19
C ARG A 8 -34.63 -41.57 -52.82
N PHE A 9 -33.85 -42.41 -52.16
CA PHE A 9 -33.05 -42.02 -51.00
C PHE A 9 -31.86 -41.16 -51.45
N SER A 10 -31.81 -39.91 -50.98
CA SER A 10 -30.70 -38.98 -51.15
C SER A 10 -29.51 -39.40 -50.28
N ARG A 11 -28.34 -39.60 -50.89
CA ARG A 11 -27.07 -39.75 -50.18
C ARG A 11 -26.75 -38.45 -49.44
N GLN A 12 -26.74 -38.51 -48.10
CA GLN A 12 -26.27 -37.44 -47.24
C GLN A 12 -24.80 -37.15 -47.51
N ALA A 13 -24.49 -35.86 -47.56
CA ALA A 13 -23.16 -35.30 -47.73
C ALA A 13 -22.24 -35.72 -46.57
N THR A 14 -21.03 -36.13 -46.94
CA THR A 14 -19.92 -36.42 -46.03
C THR A 14 -19.50 -35.14 -45.29
N ASN A 15 -19.51 -35.21 -43.96
CA ASN A 15 -18.93 -34.20 -43.05
C ASN A 15 -17.44 -33.99 -43.39
N ALA A 16 -17.12 -32.84 -43.98
CA ALA A 16 -15.76 -32.34 -44.01
C ALA A 16 -15.48 -31.65 -42.67
N TYR A 17 -14.71 -32.31 -41.81
CA TYR A 17 -14.04 -31.65 -40.68
C TYR A 17 -13.06 -30.62 -41.23
N ALA A 18 -13.50 -29.38 -41.41
CA ALA A 18 -12.62 -28.25 -41.63
C ALA A 18 -11.96 -27.92 -40.29
N SER A 19 -10.81 -28.54 -40.01
CA SER A 19 -9.93 -28.16 -38.89
C SER A 19 -9.45 -26.73 -39.12
N ARG A 20 -10.04 -25.77 -38.42
CA ARG A 20 -9.38 -24.47 -38.21
C ARG A 20 -8.05 -24.76 -37.50
N PRO A 21 -6.89 -24.34 -38.03
CA PRO A 21 -5.64 -24.48 -37.30
C PRO A 21 -5.80 -23.72 -35.98
N ILE A 22 -5.59 -24.43 -34.88
CA ILE A 22 -5.46 -23.80 -33.57
C ILE A 22 -4.17 -22.99 -33.64
N ASP A 23 -4.30 -21.68 -33.50
CA ASP A 23 -3.17 -20.77 -33.36
C ASP A 23 -2.55 -21.00 -31.97
N VAL A 24 -1.66 -21.98 -31.85
CA VAL A 24 -0.91 -22.30 -30.62
C VAL A 24 0.30 -21.37 -30.53
N THR A 25 0.06 -20.06 -30.52
CA THR A 25 1.10 -19.04 -30.27
C THR A 25 1.11 -18.57 -28.82
N ASP A 26 0.05 -18.87 -28.06
CA ASP A 26 -0.06 -18.49 -26.65
C ASP A 26 0.26 -19.67 -25.71
N PHE A 27 1.56 -19.80 -25.37
CA PHE A 27 2.05 -20.67 -24.29
C PHE A 27 2.10 -19.95 -22.93
N SER A 28 1.29 -18.90 -22.71
CA SER A 28 1.26 -18.15 -21.45
C SER A 28 1.04 -19.03 -20.22
N TRP A 29 0.38 -20.18 -20.37
CA TRP A 29 0.19 -21.18 -19.33
C TRP A 29 1.47 -21.91 -18.86
N PHE A 30 2.55 -21.90 -19.66
CA PHE A 30 3.89 -22.34 -19.24
C PHE A 30 4.78 -21.20 -18.73
N THR A 31 4.39 -19.95 -18.98
CA THR A 31 5.20 -18.79 -18.61
C THR A 31 4.87 -18.41 -17.16
N PRO A 32 5.87 -18.32 -16.27
CA PRO A 32 5.63 -17.85 -14.91
C PRO A 32 4.92 -16.49 -14.95
N LYS A 33 3.86 -16.33 -14.16
CA LYS A 33 3.12 -15.04 -14.07
C LYS A 33 4.05 -13.87 -13.77
N SER A 34 5.14 -14.13 -13.03
CA SER A 34 6.23 -13.19 -12.78
C SER A 34 7.58 -13.84 -13.08
N PRO A 35 8.21 -13.53 -14.22
CA PRO A 35 9.61 -13.91 -14.48
C PRO A 35 10.56 -13.35 -13.41
N PHE A 36 10.28 -12.14 -12.91
CA PHE A 36 11.02 -11.53 -11.80
C PHE A 36 10.95 -12.39 -10.54
N TRP A 37 9.75 -12.75 -10.06
CA TRP A 37 9.63 -13.55 -8.84
C TRP A 37 10.27 -14.92 -8.97
N HIS A 38 10.12 -15.55 -10.13
CA HIS A 38 10.76 -16.82 -10.44
C HIS A 38 12.29 -16.77 -10.24
N ALA A 39 12.93 -15.65 -10.59
CA ALA A 39 14.37 -15.43 -10.42
C ALA A 39 14.76 -14.84 -9.05
N PHE A 40 13.85 -14.11 -8.38
CA PHE A 40 14.12 -13.41 -7.13
C PHE A 40 13.88 -14.27 -5.88
N ALA A 41 12.79 -15.05 -5.86
CA ALA A 41 12.45 -15.96 -4.76
C ALA A 41 13.57 -16.93 -4.36
N PRO A 42 14.32 -17.57 -5.29
CA PRO A 42 15.48 -18.39 -4.92
C PRO A 42 16.56 -17.62 -4.15
N LYS A 43 16.77 -16.34 -4.46
CA LYS A 43 17.76 -15.48 -3.76
C LYS A 43 17.32 -15.20 -2.33
N LEU A 44 16.04 -14.84 -2.13
CA LEU A 44 15.46 -14.67 -0.81
C LEU A 44 15.65 -15.93 0.05
N HIS A 45 15.40 -17.11 -0.53
CA HIS A 45 15.58 -18.39 0.15
C HIS A 45 17.04 -18.70 0.47
N ALA A 46 17.95 -18.49 -0.49
CA ALA A 46 19.38 -18.78 -0.32
C ALA A 46 20.03 -17.94 0.79
N ALA A 47 19.60 -16.68 0.93
CA ALA A 47 20.06 -15.75 1.95
C ALA A 47 19.21 -15.76 3.24
N LYS A 48 18.38 -16.77 3.47
CA LYS A 48 17.63 -16.91 4.72
C LYS A 48 18.58 -16.83 5.93
N PRO A 49 18.25 -16.04 6.97
CA PRO A 49 18.94 -16.09 8.26
C PRO A 49 19.15 -17.51 8.79
N LYS A 50 20.38 -17.84 9.21
CA LYS A 50 20.79 -19.16 9.71
C LYS A 50 21.01 -19.17 11.22
N CYS A 51 20.17 -18.46 11.95
CA CYS A 51 20.17 -18.37 13.41
C CYS A 51 18.73 -18.30 13.91
N ALA A 52 18.53 -18.40 15.23
CA ALA A 52 17.23 -18.09 15.82
C ALA A 52 16.91 -16.58 15.62
N PRO A 53 15.61 -16.22 15.55
CA PRO A 53 15.19 -14.82 15.64
C PRO A 53 15.74 -14.13 16.90
N PRO A 54 16.07 -12.82 16.83
CA PRO A 54 16.46 -12.05 18.00
C PRO A 54 15.41 -12.15 19.12
N LYS A 55 15.85 -12.08 20.37
CA LYS A 55 14.93 -12.02 21.51
C LYS A 55 14.93 -10.64 22.13
N LEU A 56 13.75 -10.03 22.18
CA LEU A 56 13.54 -8.79 22.92
C LEU A 56 13.53 -9.05 24.43
N SER A 57 14.37 -8.31 25.16
CA SER A 57 14.28 -8.25 26.62
C SER A 57 13.00 -7.53 27.08
N HIS A 58 12.69 -6.42 26.41
CA HIS A 58 11.45 -5.64 26.54
C HIS A 58 11.30 -4.74 25.31
N LYS A 59 10.07 -4.23 25.07
CA LYS A 59 9.79 -3.32 23.96
C LYS A 59 10.45 -1.96 24.20
N ALA A 60 11.05 -1.40 23.14
CA ALA A 60 11.61 -0.07 23.16
C ALA A 60 10.53 0.98 23.47
N VAL A 61 10.82 1.86 24.42
CA VAL A 61 10.00 3.05 24.69
C VAL A 61 10.64 4.22 23.97
N THR A 62 9.95 4.75 22.96
CA THR A 62 10.41 5.91 22.19
C THR A 62 9.50 7.11 22.45
N GLY A 63 10.11 8.29 22.48
CA GLY A 63 9.39 9.56 22.55
C GLY A 63 9.16 10.15 21.16
N LEU A 64 8.51 11.31 21.13
CA LEU A 64 8.41 12.10 19.90
C LEU A 64 9.81 12.56 19.46
N ALA A 65 10.08 12.45 18.17
CA ALA A 65 11.27 13.01 17.55
C ALA A 65 11.22 14.53 17.57
N VAL A 66 12.34 15.16 17.96
CA VAL A 66 12.50 16.61 18.03
C VAL A 66 13.64 16.99 17.09
N ALA A 67 13.44 18.01 16.26
CA ALA A 67 14.45 18.49 15.32
C ALA A 67 15.78 18.77 16.03
N GLY A 68 16.88 18.25 15.47
CA GLY A 68 18.22 18.37 16.05
C GLY A 68 18.50 17.47 17.25
N SER A 69 17.57 16.60 17.65
CA SER A 69 17.84 15.61 18.70
C SER A 69 18.72 14.47 18.17
N VAL A 70 19.72 14.07 18.94
CA VAL A 70 20.64 12.99 18.58
C VAL A 70 20.05 11.65 19.01
N TYR A 71 20.04 10.68 18.10
CA TYR A 71 19.73 9.29 18.44
C TYR A 71 20.90 8.66 19.21
N HIS A 72 20.61 8.04 20.35
CA HIS A 72 21.57 7.28 21.13
C HIS A 72 21.24 5.79 21.02
N PRO A 73 22.04 4.99 20.29
CA PRO A 73 21.78 3.58 20.08
C PRO A 73 21.72 2.83 21.41
N THR A 74 20.58 2.19 21.69
CA THR A 74 20.39 1.30 22.84
C THR A 74 20.10 -0.08 22.30
N ASN A 75 20.74 -1.11 22.84
CA ASN A 75 20.47 -2.49 22.47
C ASN A 75 19.58 -3.16 23.51
N LEU A 76 18.39 -3.58 23.09
CA LEU A 76 17.41 -4.30 23.88
C LEU A 76 17.26 -5.77 23.45
N LEU A 77 18.04 -6.18 22.43
CA LEU A 77 18.04 -7.51 21.87
C LEU A 77 19.13 -8.38 22.49
N GLU A 78 18.74 -9.61 22.80
CA GLU A 78 19.65 -10.68 23.15
C GLU A 78 20.01 -11.48 21.89
N MET A 79 21.25 -11.32 21.44
CA MET A 79 21.84 -12.08 20.33
C MET A 79 23.28 -12.45 20.67
N SER A 80 23.70 -13.67 20.30
CA SER A 80 25.11 -14.06 20.43
C SER A 80 25.95 -13.43 19.31
N ASP A 81 27.26 -13.27 19.53
CA ASP A 81 28.18 -12.81 18.48
C ASP A 81 28.15 -13.73 17.26
N GLU A 82 27.95 -15.03 17.46
CA GLU A 82 27.81 -16.02 16.38
C GLU A 82 26.55 -15.78 15.54
N ASP A 83 25.41 -15.47 16.18
CA ASP A 83 24.17 -15.14 15.48
C ASP A 83 24.28 -13.84 14.69
N VAL A 84 24.91 -12.81 15.27
CA VAL A 84 25.17 -11.53 14.60
C VAL A 84 26.07 -11.74 13.38
N LEU A 85 27.12 -12.56 13.50
CA LEU A 85 27.98 -12.93 12.36
C LEU A 85 27.23 -13.76 11.31
N SER A 86 26.34 -14.65 11.72
CA SER A 86 25.49 -15.45 10.82
C SER A 86 24.54 -14.57 10.00
N MET A 87 23.89 -13.61 10.67
CA MET A 87 23.06 -12.59 10.03
C MET A 87 23.88 -11.73 9.05
N LYS A 88 25.05 -11.24 9.47
CA LYS A 88 25.95 -10.46 8.63
C LYS A 88 26.36 -11.19 7.35
N ARG A 89 26.68 -12.48 7.45
CA ARG A 89 27.02 -13.31 6.27
C ARG A 89 25.82 -13.50 5.34
N SER A 90 24.63 -13.70 5.89
CA SER A 90 23.41 -13.89 5.10
C SER A 90 23.01 -12.61 4.38
N HIS A 91 23.12 -11.47 5.06
CA HIS A 91 22.92 -10.14 4.48
C HIS A 91 23.92 -9.83 3.37
N ALA A 92 25.22 -10.02 3.62
CA ALA A 92 26.26 -9.82 2.62
C ALA A 92 26.07 -10.71 1.39
N LEU A 93 25.72 -12.00 1.59
CA LEU A 93 25.37 -12.91 0.49
C LEU A 93 24.20 -12.37 -0.35
N PHE A 94 23.18 -11.80 0.29
CA PHE A 94 22.06 -11.22 -0.43
C PHE A 94 22.49 -10.00 -1.25
N LEU A 95 23.26 -9.08 -0.68
CA LEU A 95 23.81 -7.93 -1.40
C LEU A 95 24.67 -8.36 -2.60
N ASP A 96 25.55 -9.34 -2.42
CA ASP A 96 26.36 -9.90 -3.52
C ASP A 96 25.46 -10.44 -4.64
N MET A 97 24.38 -11.17 -4.31
CA MET A 97 23.43 -11.67 -5.30
C MET A 97 22.67 -10.55 -6.03
N LEU A 98 22.46 -9.38 -5.40
CA LEU A 98 21.87 -8.21 -6.05
C LEU A 98 22.86 -7.52 -7.00
N ASP A 99 24.15 -7.48 -6.68
CA ASP A 99 25.18 -6.87 -7.52
C ASP A 99 25.34 -7.58 -8.87
N TYR A 100 25.11 -8.89 -8.91
CA TYR A 100 25.15 -9.69 -10.14
C TYR A 100 23.75 -10.02 -10.68
N ASP A 101 22.70 -9.43 -10.15
CA ASP A 101 21.35 -9.73 -10.60
C ASP A 101 21.07 -9.12 -11.97
N THR A 102 20.63 -9.97 -12.89
CA THR A 102 20.13 -9.56 -14.21
C THR A 102 18.61 -9.58 -14.28
N SER A 103 17.95 -9.98 -13.19
CA SER A 103 16.50 -9.92 -13.10
C SER A 103 16.05 -8.47 -12.92
N HIS A 104 15.17 -8.04 -13.83
CA HIS A 104 14.60 -6.70 -13.80
C HIS A 104 13.15 -6.77 -13.32
N LEU A 105 12.74 -5.76 -12.55
CA LEU A 105 11.33 -5.57 -12.25
C LEU A 105 10.56 -5.43 -13.57
N SER A 106 9.43 -6.13 -13.67
CA SER A 106 8.57 -6.05 -14.85
C SER A 106 7.61 -4.87 -14.70
N PHE A 107 7.68 -3.90 -15.61
CA PHE A 107 6.83 -2.72 -15.66
C PHE A 107 6.71 -2.18 -17.09
N THR A 108 5.72 -1.33 -17.33
CA THR A 108 5.56 -0.61 -18.59
C THR A 108 6.35 0.70 -18.54
N PRO A 109 7.35 0.91 -19.42
CA PRO A 109 8.19 2.10 -19.33
C PRO A 109 7.42 3.41 -19.41
N GLY A 110 7.80 4.38 -18.57
CA GLY A 110 7.21 5.73 -18.52
C GLY A 110 5.79 5.81 -17.94
N THR A 111 5.24 4.71 -17.40
CA THR A 111 3.93 4.73 -16.74
C THR A 111 4.06 5.13 -15.28
N GLN A 112 3.05 5.83 -14.77
CA GLN A 112 2.94 6.24 -13.38
C GLN A 112 1.55 5.96 -12.83
N GLY A 113 1.45 5.67 -11.54
CA GLY A 113 0.17 5.42 -10.90
C GLY A 113 0.28 5.19 -9.41
N ILE A 114 -0.88 4.98 -8.79
CA ILE A 114 -1.00 4.69 -7.37
C ILE A 114 -1.08 3.18 -7.19
N VAL A 115 -0.37 2.67 -6.19
CA VAL A 115 -0.48 1.26 -5.76
C VAL A 115 -1.01 1.25 -4.34
N THR A 116 -1.96 0.37 -4.07
CA THR A 116 -2.53 0.20 -2.72
C THR A 116 -2.79 -1.28 -2.44
N THR A 117 -2.99 -1.62 -1.19
CA THR A 117 -3.37 -2.97 -0.75
C THR A 117 -4.63 -2.88 0.09
N ALA A 118 -5.66 -3.64 -0.29
CA ALA A 118 -6.88 -3.77 0.47
C ALA A 118 -7.58 -5.08 0.14
N GLY A 119 -8.27 -5.64 1.12
CA GLY A 119 -9.07 -6.85 1.00
C GLY A 119 -10.17 -6.86 2.07
N GLY A 120 -11.30 -7.49 1.76
CA GLY A 120 -12.44 -7.64 2.68
C GLY A 120 -12.84 -6.34 3.38
N ALA A 121 -12.77 -6.32 4.72
CA ALA A 121 -13.21 -5.22 5.58
C ALA A 121 -12.53 -3.85 5.32
N TYR A 122 -11.44 -3.81 4.56
CA TYR A 122 -10.75 -2.58 4.17
C TYR A 122 -11.32 -1.93 2.89
N PHE A 123 -12.12 -2.63 2.08
CA PHE A 123 -12.66 -2.04 0.85
C PHE A 123 -13.52 -0.79 1.06
N PRO A 124 -14.39 -0.67 2.08
CA PRO A 124 -15.12 0.57 2.33
C PRO A 124 -14.18 1.75 2.63
N VAL A 125 -13.10 1.51 3.37
CA VAL A 125 -12.09 2.54 3.68
C VAL A 125 -11.35 2.94 2.40
N LEU A 126 -10.91 1.96 1.61
CA LEU A 126 -10.25 2.22 0.33
C LEU A 126 -11.16 2.98 -0.64
N LEU A 127 -12.44 2.60 -0.77
CA LEU A 127 -13.38 3.27 -1.65
C LEU A 127 -13.59 4.74 -1.23
N THR A 128 -13.61 5.03 0.08
CA THR A 128 -13.58 6.41 0.58
C THR A 128 -12.32 7.15 0.13
N SER A 129 -11.15 6.50 0.23
CA SER A 129 -9.88 7.07 -0.21
C SER A 129 -9.84 7.36 -1.71
N LEU A 130 -10.37 6.45 -2.54
CA LEU A 130 -10.49 6.66 -3.98
C LEU A 130 -11.46 7.80 -4.33
N LEU A 131 -12.59 7.91 -3.64
CA LEU A 131 -13.52 9.02 -3.86
C LEU A 131 -12.91 10.37 -3.49
N LEU A 132 -12.16 10.42 -2.37
CA LEU A 132 -11.40 11.61 -1.98
C LEU A 132 -10.30 11.93 -3.01
N LEU A 133 -9.56 10.94 -3.49
CA LEU A 133 -8.59 11.11 -4.59
C LEU A 133 -9.25 11.69 -5.85
N ARG A 134 -10.44 11.23 -6.24
CA ARG A 134 -11.13 11.80 -7.41
C ARG A 134 -11.67 13.20 -7.17
N GLN A 135 -12.01 13.55 -5.93
CA GLN A 135 -12.36 14.93 -5.57
C GLN A 135 -11.21 15.92 -5.70
N THR A 136 -9.95 15.45 -5.59
CA THR A 136 -8.79 16.33 -5.83
C THR A 136 -8.58 16.66 -7.31
N GLY A 137 -9.34 16.02 -8.21
CA GLY A 137 -9.18 16.14 -9.67
C GLY A 137 -8.19 15.13 -10.25
N SER A 138 -7.55 14.31 -9.42
CA SER A 138 -6.54 13.35 -9.88
C SER A 138 -7.15 12.29 -10.79
N ALA A 139 -6.52 12.07 -11.95
CA ALA A 139 -6.86 11.02 -12.90
C ALA A 139 -5.90 9.83 -12.87
N LEU A 140 -4.96 9.81 -11.91
CA LEU A 140 -3.95 8.75 -11.79
C LEU A 140 -4.61 7.37 -11.73
N PRO A 141 -4.12 6.40 -12.53
CA PRO A 141 -4.61 5.03 -12.46
C PRO A 141 -4.18 4.38 -11.14
N VAL A 142 -5.02 3.48 -10.62
CA VAL A 142 -4.76 2.81 -9.34
C VAL A 142 -4.71 1.29 -9.53
N GLU A 143 -3.69 0.64 -8.98
CA GLU A 143 -3.61 -0.81 -8.84
C GLU A 143 -3.85 -1.21 -7.39
N ILE A 144 -4.89 -2.03 -7.16
CA ILE A 144 -5.29 -2.52 -5.85
C ILE A 144 -4.84 -3.97 -5.74
N PHE A 145 -3.79 -4.22 -4.96
CA PHE A 145 -3.31 -5.57 -4.72
C PHE A 145 -4.09 -6.24 -3.60
N ILE A 146 -4.59 -7.44 -3.89
CA ILE A 146 -5.35 -8.30 -2.99
C ILE A 146 -4.53 -9.57 -2.78
N LEU A 147 -4.44 -10.09 -1.55
CA LEU A 147 -3.57 -11.23 -1.25
C LEU A 147 -3.95 -12.45 -2.09
N ASP A 148 -5.20 -12.86 -2.01
CA ASP A 148 -5.74 -14.03 -2.69
C ASP A 148 -7.26 -13.94 -2.90
N ASP A 149 -7.83 -14.98 -3.52
CA ASP A 149 -9.24 -15.04 -3.88
C ASP A 149 -10.20 -14.98 -2.67
N SER A 150 -9.73 -15.24 -1.45
CA SER A 150 -10.59 -15.19 -0.25
C SER A 150 -10.99 -13.76 0.14
N GLU A 151 -10.19 -12.77 -0.26
CA GLU A 151 -10.44 -11.34 -0.02
C GLU A 151 -10.97 -10.63 -1.27
N TYR A 152 -11.10 -11.32 -2.40
CA TYR A 152 -11.53 -10.74 -3.67
C TYR A 152 -13.06 -10.64 -3.75
N GLU A 153 -13.53 -9.49 -4.24
CA GLU A 153 -14.96 -9.26 -4.45
C GLU A 153 -15.28 -8.75 -5.84
N SER A 154 -15.97 -9.59 -6.62
CA SER A 154 -16.26 -9.33 -8.03
C SER A 154 -16.96 -7.99 -8.27
N LEU A 155 -18.00 -7.63 -7.52
CA LEU A 155 -18.71 -6.38 -7.78
C LEU A 155 -17.80 -5.12 -7.55
N VAL A 156 -16.71 -5.18 -6.78
CA VAL A 156 -15.84 -3.98 -6.55
C VAL A 156 -14.88 -3.95 -7.68
N CYS A 157 -14.18 -5.07 -7.78
CA CYS A 157 -13.04 -5.22 -8.65
C CYS A 157 -13.43 -5.15 -10.12
N GLU A 158 -14.65 -5.55 -10.47
CA GLU A 158 -15.10 -5.63 -11.86
C GLU A 158 -16.06 -4.50 -12.24
N SER A 159 -16.72 -3.84 -11.28
CA SER A 159 -17.74 -2.81 -11.59
C SER A 159 -17.49 -1.46 -10.92
N VAL A 160 -17.17 -1.40 -9.63
CA VAL A 160 -17.08 -0.11 -8.91
C VAL A 160 -15.70 0.54 -9.04
N PHE A 161 -14.63 -0.17 -8.68
CA PHE A 161 -13.27 0.35 -8.77
C PHE A 161 -12.86 0.72 -10.21
N PRO A 162 -13.24 -0.03 -11.27
CA PRO A 162 -12.97 0.39 -12.64
C PRO A 162 -13.57 1.74 -13.03
N GLN A 163 -14.75 2.10 -12.50
CA GLN A 163 -15.36 3.43 -12.73
C GLN A 163 -14.56 4.56 -12.10
N LEU A 164 -13.74 4.25 -11.09
CA LEU A 164 -12.82 5.18 -10.44
C LEU A 164 -11.40 5.04 -10.99
N GLY A 165 -11.18 4.41 -12.14
CA GLY A 165 -9.85 4.23 -12.73
C GLY A 165 -8.93 3.32 -11.91
N ALA A 166 -9.50 2.40 -11.15
CA ALA A 166 -8.79 1.46 -10.30
C ALA A 166 -9.00 0.00 -10.75
N THR A 167 -7.95 -0.82 -10.68
CA THR A 167 -7.98 -2.24 -11.09
C THR A 167 -7.49 -3.13 -9.96
N CYS A 168 -8.24 -4.19 -9.66
CA CYS A 168 -7.82 -5.21 -8.70
C CYS A 168 -6.82 -6.18 -9.32
N ILE A 169 -5.78 -6.53 -8.57
CA ILE A 169 -4.72 -7.47 -8.95
C ILE A 169 -4.54 -8.48 -7.82
N LEU A 170 -4.74 -9.77 -8.12
CA LEU A 170 -4.44 -10.85 -7.19
C LEU A 170 -2.93 -11.05 -7.09
N LEU A 171 -2.41 -11.11 -5.86
CA LEU A 171 -0.99 -11.33 -5.58
C LEU A 171 -0.62 -12.83 -5.63
N SER A 172 -1.54 -13.70 -5.20
CA SER A 172 -1.34 -15.16 -5.15
C SER A 172 -0.77 -15.79 -6.43
N PRO A 173 -1.16 -15.40 -7.67
CA PRO A 173 -0.60 -15.98 -8.89
C PRO A 173 0.86 -15.57 -9.14
N PHE A 174 1.26 -14.36 -8.71
CA PHE A 174 2.66 -13.92 -8.78
C PHE A 174 3.52 -14.74 -7.81
N LEU A 175 3.06 -14.94 -6.57
CA LEU A 175 3.77 -15.74 -5.57
C LEU A 175 3.85 -17.22 -5.94
N ALA A 176 2.81 -17.75 -6.61
CA ALA A 176 2.77 -19.12 -7.09
C ALA A 176 3.80 -19.42 -8.19
N SER A 177 4.36 -18.41 -8.85
CA SER A 177 5.29 -18.55 -9.98
C SER A 177 6.69 -19.08 -9.60
N SER A 178 6.96 -19.25 -8.30
CA SER A 178 8.17 -19.90 -7.78
C SER A 178 7.86 -21.14 -6.94
N ASN A 179 8.79 -22.09 -6.94
CA ASN A 179 8.76 -23.28 -6.07
C ASN A 179 9.08 -22.94 -4.60
N TYR A 180 9.73 -21.80 -4.36
CA TYR A 180 9.99 -21.33 -3.00
C TYR A 180 8.76 -20.59 -2.47
N LYS A 181 8.18 -21.13 -1.39
CA LYS A 181 7.02 -20.54 -0.72
C LYS A 181 7.46 -19.75 0.50
N PHE A 182 6.92 -18.54 0.61
CA PHE A 182 7.10 -17.67 1.76
C PHE A 182 5.75 -17.46 2.40
N VAL A 183 5.74 -17.36 3.72
CA VAL A 183 4.56 -16.91 4.44
C VAL A 183 4.49 -15.40 4.23
N VAL A 184 3.46 -14.96 3.51
CA VAL A 184 3.18 -13.55 3.25
C VAL A 184 1.94 -13.20 4.06
N GLU A 185 2.12 -12.51 5.17
CA GLU A 185 1.05 -12.10 6.08
C GLU A 185 1.09 -10.58 6.29
N GLY A 186 -0.09 -9.95 6.26
CA GLY A 186 -0.29 -8.54 6.59
C GLY A 186 0.68 -7.58 5.88
N TYR A 187 1.60 -7.02 6.66
CA TYR A 187 2.53 -5.94 6.27
C TYR A 187 3.39 -6.25 5.04
N GLN A 188 3.71 -7.52 4.79
CA GLN A 188 4.59 -7.92 3.68
C GLN A 188 3.95 -7.69 2.29
N ILE A 189 2.62 -7.57 2.22
CA ILE A 189 1.89 -7.35 0.95
C ILE A 189 2.28 -6.00 0.33
N LYS A 190 2.57 -4.98 1.15
CA LYS A 190 2.94 -3.63 0.70
C LYS A 190 4.13 -3.66 -0.25
N ILE A 191 5.28 -4.16 0.20
CA ILE A 191 6.47 -4.19 -0.63
C ILE A 191 6.29 -5.06 -1.88
N LEU A 192 5.55 -6.17 -1.78
CA LEU A 192 5.27 -7.05 -2.91
C LEU A 192 4.36 -6.38 -3.95
N SER A 193 3.37 -5.60 -3.52
CA SER A 193 2.50 -4.82 -4.42
C SER A 193 3.31 -3.83 -5.25
N ILE A 194 4.27 -3.12 -4.62
CA ILE A 194 5.19 -2.22 -5.31
C ILE A 194 6.07 -2.99 -6.29
N LEU A 195 6.61 -4.15 -5.89
CA LEU A 195 7.46 -4.98 -6.76
C LEU A 195 6.72 -5.54 -7.98
N PHE A 196 5.43 -5.85 -7.87
CA PHE A 196 4.64 -6.50 -8.93
C PHE A 196 3.73 -5.58 -9.72
N SER A 197 3.65 -4.29 -9.36
CA SER A 197 2.90 -3.30 -10.11
C SER A 197 3.25 -3.31 -11.61
N SER A 198 2.36 -2.80 -12.47
CA SER A 198 2.71 -2.54 -13.86
C SER A 198 3.37 -1.18 -14.08
N PHE A 199 3.31 -0.27 -13.10
CA PHE A 199 3.80 1.11 -13.23
C PHE A 199 5.32 1.24 -13.06
N GLU A 200 6.00 2.05 -13.86
CA GLU A 200 7.41 2.36 -13.62
C GLU A 200 7.60 3.25 -12.38
N HIS A 201 6.74 4.26 -12.25
CA HIS A 201 6.74 5.21 -11.14
C HIS A 201 5.52 4.95 -10.25
N VAL A 202 5.75 4.62 -8.99
CA VAL A 202 4.69 4.22 -8.05
C VAL A 202 4.59 5.23 -6.92
N LEU A 203 3.38 5.74 -6.69
CA LEU A 203 2.99 6.28 -5.39
C LEU A 203 2.22 5.19 -4.64
N PHE A 204 2.86 4.52 -3.70
CA PHE A 204 2.16 3.62 -2.81
C PHE A 204 1.34 4.43 -1.80
N LEU A 205 0.09 4.04 -1.57
CA LEU A 205 -0.79 4.59 -0.53
C LEU A 205 -1.51 3.48 0.22
N ASP A 206 -1.43 3.48 1.56
CA ASP A 206 -2.29 2.62 2.39
C ASP A 206 -3.77 3.00 2.19
N ALA A 207 -4.67 2.03 2.34
CA ALA A 207 -6.12 2.22 2.11
C ALA A 207 -6.75 3.32 2.99
N ASP A 208 -6.14 3.60 4.13
CA ASP A 208 -6.55 4.56 5.16
C ASP A 208 -5.70 5.85 5.16
N ASN A 209 -4.97 6.08 4.06
CA ASN A 209 -4.22 7.29 3.82
C ASN A 209 -4.89 8.12 2.73
N PHE A 210 -5.64 9.13 3.16
CA PHE A 210 -6.59 9.85 2.31
C PHE A 210 -5.92 11.05 1.62
N PRO A 211 -5.89 11.11 0.28
CA PRO A 211 -5.43 12.29 -0.43
C PRO A 211 -6.37 13.48 -0.22
N VAL A 212 -5.80 14.65 0.07
CA VAL A 212 -6.53 15.92 0.22
C VAL A 212 -6.11 16.98 -0.79
N SER A 213 -5.16 16.66 -1.66
CA SER A 213 -4.75 17.45 -2.82
C SER A 213 -4.27 16.50 -3.92
N ASP A 214 -4.20 16.98 -5.17
CA ASP A 214 -3.76 16.16 -6.31
C ASP A 214 -2.30 15.72 -6.12
N PRO A 215 -2.00 14.42 -6.05
CA PRO A 215 -0.65 13.94 -5.85
C PRO A 215 0.16 13.81 -7.16
N GLU A 216 -0.45 14.01 -8.34
CA GLU A 216 0.23 13.89 -9.63
C GLU A 216 1.51 14.77 -9.77
N PRO A 217 1.56 16.01 -9.25
CA PRO A 217 2.77 16.84 -9.29
C PRO A 217 4.00 16.18 -8.65
N LEU A 218 3.83 15.24 -7.71
CA LEU A 218 4.93 14.54 -7.06
C LEU A 218 5.86 13.84 -8.07
N PHE A 219 5.30 13.23 -9.12
CA PHE A 219 6.05 12.44 -10.11
C PHE A 219 6.99 13.28 -10.99
N SER A 220 6.77 14.59 -11.07
CA SER A 220 7.63 15.51 -11.83
C SER A 220 8.48 16.42 -10.93
N SER A 221 8.35 16.26 -9.62
CA SER A 221 9.00 17.13 -8.64
C SER A 221 10.52 16.96 -8.62
N SER A 222 11.25 18.02 -8.26
CA SER A 222 12.70 17.94 -8.04
C SER A 222 13.06 17.00 -6.88
N ALA A 223 12.21 16.93 -5.86
CA ALA A 223 12.35 15.97 -4.75
C ALA A 223 12.42 14.53 -5.27
N TYR A 224 11.52 14.18 -6.18
CA TYR A 224 11.46 12.85 -6.75
C TYR A 224 12.52 12.61 -7.81
N THR A 225 12.64 13.50 -8.80
CA THR A 225 13.54 13.32 -9.95
C THR A 225 15.02 13.35 -9.57
N SER A 226 15.39 13.96 -8.44
CA SER A 226 16.76 13.91 -7.92
C SER A 226 17.08 12.62 -7.15
N ALA A 227 16.10 12.05 -6.43
CA ALA A 227 16.34 10.96 -5.50
C ALA A 227 15.75 9.61 -5.92
N GLY A 228 14.78 9.55 -6.82
CA GLY A 228 14.09 8.33 -7.25
C GLY A 228 13.29 7.60 -6.15
N LEU A 229 13.39 8.03 -4.89
CA LEU A 229 12.65 7.55 -3.73
C LEU A 229 12.35 8.72 -2.81
N VAL A 230 11.07 8.94 -2.50
CA VAL A 230 10.60 9.91 -1.50
C VAL A 230 9.87 9.19 -0.39
N LEU A 231 10.26 9.50 0.85
CA LEU A 231 9.69 8.95 2.08
C LEU A 231 9.23 10.07 3.02
N TRP A 232 8.30 9.77 3.90
CA TRP A 232 7.76 10.72 4.87
C TRP A 232 8.15 10.35 6.30
N LYS A 233 8.39 11.36 7.12
CA LYS A 233 8.70 11.16 8.54
C LYS A 233 7.45 10.72 9.30
N ASP A 234 7.65 9.86 10.29
CA ASP A 234 6.70 9.57 11.35
C ASP A 234 7.11 10.30 12.65
N PHE A 235 6.26 10.27 13.67
CA PHE A 235 6.43 10.98 14.94
C PHE A 235 7.57 10.44 15.79
N TRP A 236 7.94 9.18 15.63
CA TRP A 236 8.76 8.46 16.61
C TRP A 236 10.24 8.65 16.35
N LYS A 237 11.03 8.66 17.43
CA LYS A 237 12.47 8.48 17.28
C LYS A 237 12.75 7.03 16.89
N PRO A 238 13.74 6.82 16.01
CA PRO A 238 14.15 5.48 15.64
C PRO A 238 14.72 4.72 16.84
N THR A 239 14.67 3.40 16.76
CA THR A 239 15.11 2.48 17.81
C THR A 239 15.95 1.34 17.22
N PHE A 240 16.80 1.62 16.23
CA PHE A 240 17.68 0.62 15.60
C PHE A 240 18.60 -0.07 16.60
N SER A 241 18.66 -1.39 16.56
CA SER A 241 19.67 -2.12 17.33
C SER A 241 21.07 -1.82 16.79
N PRO A 242 22.09 -1.63 17.66
CA PRO A 242 23.50 -1.63 17.24
C PRO A 242 23.90 -2.90 16.46
N HIS A 243 23.22 -4.03 16.68
CA HIS A 243 23.44 -5.24 15.89
C HIS A 243 23.03 -5.05 14.43
N PHE A 244 21.96 -4.31 14.15
CA PHE A 244 21.53 -4.00 12.78
C PHE A 244 22.62 -3.22 12.04
N VAL A 245 23.23 -2.22 12.70
CA VAL A 245 24.36 -1.45 12.17
C VAL A 245 25.55 -2.36 11.87
N ASN A 246 25.89 -3.28 12.77
CA ASN A 246 26.99 -4.23 12.55
C ASN A 246 26.70 -5.20 11.39
N ILE A 247 25.47 -5.69 11.28
CA ILE A 247 25.03 -6.63 10.23
C ILE A 247 25.09 -5.94 8.86
N THR A 248 24.50 -4.75 8.75
CA THR A 248 24.33 -4.05 7.47
C THR A 248 25.49 -3.13 7.13
N SER A 249 26.44 -2.92 8.06
CA SER A 249 27.52 -1.92 7.95
C SER A 249 27.02 -0.52 7.58
N THR A 250 25.76 -0.23 7.94
CA THR A 250 25.07 1.01 7.60
C THR A 250 24.73 1.74 8.88
N GLU A 251 25.17 2.97 9.02
CA GLU A 251 24.73 3.85 10.11
C GLU A 251 23.35 4.42 9.77
N PRO A 252 22.28 4.09 10.53
CA PRO A 252 20.99 4.74 10.34
C PRO A 252 21.09 6.17 10.88
N SER A 253 21.43 7.13 10.02
CA SER A 253 21.37 8.56 10.34
C SER A 253 19.92 9.03 10.27
N LEU A 254 19.11 8.64 11.25
CA LEU A 254 17.68 8.92 11.26
C LEU A 254 17.29 9.82 12.44
N GLU A 255 16.66 10.94 12.12
CA GLU A 255 16.03 11.82 13.11
C GLU A 255 14.66 11.25 13.54
N ASN A 256 13.96 10.57 12.62
CA ASN A 256 12.61 10.06 12.74
C ASN A 256 12.50 8.66 12.10
N THR A 257 11.55 7.85 12.59
CA THR A 257 11.03 6.69 11.84
C THR A 257 10.27 7.15 10.58
N ILE A 258 9.90 6.21 9.71
CA ILE A 258 9.24 6.48 8.43
C ILE A 258 7.77 6.10 8.46
N GLU A 259 6.92 6.99 7.96
CA GLU A 259 5.52 6.69 7.69
C GLU A 259 5.39 6.11 6.28
N ALA A 260 5.39 4.79 6.20
CA ALA A 260 5.23 4.06 4.94
C ALA A 260 3.77 3.94 4.47
N GLY A 261 2.84 4.69 5.08
CA GLY A 261 1.51 4.92 4.52
C GLY A 261 1.53 5.59 3.15
N GLN A 262 2.64 6.28 2.82
CA GLN A 262 2.89 6.86 1.52
C GLN A 262 4.37 6.72 1.14
N ILE A 263 4.64 6.19 -0.06
CA ILE A 263 5.99 6.04 -0.62
C ILE A 263 5.94 6.36 -2.09
N LEU A 264 6.80 7.26 -2.56
CA LEU A 264 6.95 7.54 -3.99
C LEU A 264 8.27 6.97 -4.48
N VAL A 265 8.25 6.09 -5.48
CA VAL A 265 9.44 5.36 -5.91
C VAL A 265 9.49 5.13 -7.41
N SER A 266 10.69 5.27 -7.99
CA SER A 266 11.03 4.80 -9.33
C SER A 266 11.47 3.35 -9.23
N ARG A 267 10.65 2.42 -9.73
CA ARG A 267 10.98 0.99 -9.69
C ARG A 267 12.19 0.67 -10.55
N ARG A 268 12.41 1.42 -11.63
CA ARG A 268 13.62 1.30 -12.45
C ARG A 268 14.88 1.71 -11.68
N GLU A 269 14.87 2.89 -11.06
CA GLU A 269 16.07 3.48 -10.47
C GLU A 269 16.38 2.99 -9.05
N ARG A 270 15.38 2.41 -8.36
CA ARG A 270 15.48 1.94 -6.98
C ARG A 270 15.18 0.46 -6.83
N ALA A 271 15.41 -0.32 -7.88
CA ALA A 271 15.17 -1.76 -7.88
C ALA A 271 15.93 -2.47 -6.75
N ARG A 272 17.20 -2.12 -6.50
CA ARG A 272 18.03 -2.73 -5.45
C ARG A 272 17.48 -2.41 -4.06
N THR A 273 17.10 -1.14 -3.81
CA THR A 273 16.42 -0.76 -2.57
C THR A 273 15.16 -1.57 -2.34
N LEU A 274 14.28 -1.67 -3.36
CA LEU A 274 13.02 -2.41 -3.24
C LEU A 274 13.26 -3.91 -2.99
N MET A 275 14.24 -4.52 -3.66
CA MET A 275 14.59 -5.91 -3.45
C MET A 275 15.18 -6.17 -2.06
N LEU A 276 16.01 -5.27 -1.53
CA LEU A 276 16.53 -5.37 -0.17
C LEU A 276 15.46 -5.12 0.90
N ALA A 277 14.58 -4.14 0.68
CA ALA A 277 13.41 -3.93 1.54
C ALA A 277 12.52 -5.19 1.55
N ALA A 278 12.30 -5.83 0.40
CA ALA A 278 11.55 -7.08 0.33
C ALA A 278 12.23 -8.22 1.09
N TYR A 279 13.56 -8.31 1.05
CA TYR A 279 14.30 -9.28 1.85
C TYR A 279 14.12 -9.06 3.36
N TYR A 280 14.20 -7.81 3.83
CA TYR A 280 13.91 -7.49 5.23
C TYR A 280 12.48 -7.84 5.63
N ASN A 281 11.51 -7.55 4.77
CA ASN A 281 10.11 -7.86 5.03
C ASN A 281 9.82 -9.37 5.05
N ILE A 282 10.33 -10.12 4.07
CA ILE A 282 10.13 -11.57 3.98
C ILE A 282 10.73 -12.30 5.18
N TRP A 283 11.87 -11.80 5.69
CA TRP A 283 12.49 -12.32 6.91
C TRP A 283 12.24 -11.40 8.12
N GLY A 284 11.06 -10.76 8.17
CA GLY A 284 10.68 -9.79 9.20
C GLY A 284 10.80 -10.32 10.63
N GLU A 285 10.59 -11.62 10.84
CA GLU A 285 10.82 -12.30 12.13
C GLU A 285 12.25 -12.08 12.68
N TRP A 286 13.24 -11.88 11.81
CA TRP A 286 14.61 -11.50 12.20
C TRP A 286 14.86 -10.00 12.14
N TYR A 287 14.33 -9.31 11.12
CA TYR A 287 14.72 -7.93 10.82
C TYR A 287 13.88 -6.86 11.50
N PHE A 288 12.60 -7.10 11.81
CA PHE A 288 11.74 -6.08 12.43
C PHE A 288 12.28 -5.70 13.80
N ASP A 289 12.57 -6.68 14.67
CA ASP A 289 13.16 -6.41 15.98
C ASP A 289 14.53 -5.73 15.90
N LEU A 290 15.35 -6.06 14.89
CA LEU A 290 16.62 -5.39 14.64
C LEU A 290 16.45 -3.90 14.29
N ILE A 291 15.36 -3.56 13.60
CA ILE A 291 15.06 -2.21 13.11
C ILE A 291 14.32 -1.37 14.17
N THR A 292 13.28 -1.94 14.81
CA THR A 292 12.36 -1.21 15.71
C THR A 292 12.46 -1.60 17.17
N GLN A 293 13.08 -2.73 17.51
CA GLN A 293 13.19 -3.25 18.88
C GLN A 293 11.85 -3.28 19.65
N GLY A 294 10.75 -3.70 19.03
CA GLY A 294 9.42 -3.72 19.66
C GLY A 294 8.74 -2.34 19.78
N GLY A 295 9.34 -1.30 19.21
CA GLY A 295 8.84 0.08 19.29
C GLY A 295 7.57 0.35 18.47
N PRO A 296 6.95 1.54 18.63
CA PRO A 296 5.84 1.98 17.78
C PRO A 296 6.21 1.94 16.30
N GLY A 297 5.29 1.50 15.45
CA GLY A 297 5.51 1.41 14.00
C GLY A 297 6.23 0.13 13.55
N GLU A 298 6.50 -0.82 14.44
CA GLU A 298 7.11 -2.11 14.13
C GLU A 298 6.41 -2.84 12.96
N GLY A 299 7.23 -3.27 11.99
CA GLY A 299 6.78 -3.98 10.81
C GLY A 299 7.52 -3.53 9.54
N ASP A 300 6.79 -3.50 8.44
CA ASP A 300 7.29 -3.21 7.10
C ASP A 300 7.78 -1.77 6.91
N LYS A 301 7.22 -0.82 7.68
CA LYS A 301 7.35 0.61 7.42
C LYS A 301 8.79 1.11 7.42
N ASP A 302 9.56 0.70 8.42
CA ASP A 302 10.94 1.17 8.61
C ASP A 302 11.98 0.35 7.83
N THR A 303 11.57 -0.48 6.86
CA THR A 303 12.50 -1.29 6.06
C THR A 303 13.09 -0.55 4.85
N PHE A 304 12.36 0.40 4.26
CA PHE A 304 12.71 1.05 3.00
C PHE A 304 13.94 1.94 3.11
N LEU A 305 14.01 2.76 4.15
CA LEU A 305 15.11 3.69 4.33
C LEU A 305 16.43 2.99 4.69
N PRO A 306 16.47 2.04 5.64
CA PRO A 306 17.65 1.22 5.85
C PRO A 306 18.08 0.43 4.60
N ALA A 307 17.13 -0.05 3.80
CA ALA A 307 17.46 -0.72 2.54
C ALA A 307 18.17 0.24 1.57
N ALA A 308 17.63 1.45 1.34
CA ALA A 308 18.26 2.45 0.49
C ALA A 308 19.69 2.80 0.94
N ARG A 309 19.87 2.98 2.24
CA ARG A 309 21.19 3.27 2.82
C ARG A 309 22.17 2.11 2.67
N ALA A 310 21.71 0.87 2.89
CA ALA A 310 22.55 -0.32 2.78
C ALA A 310 23.01 -0.60 1.34
N VAL A 311 22.23 -0.22 0.32
CA VAL A 311 22.66 -0.30 -1.09
C VAL A 311 23.33 0.97 -1.60
N GLY A 312 23.45 2.02 -0.77
CA GLY A 312 24.05 3.29 -1.14
C GLY A 312 23.24 4.11 -2.15
N GLU A 313 21.92 3.95 -2.19
CA GLU A 313 21.03 4.70 -3.08
C GLU A 313 20.50 5.97 -2.42
N GLU A 314 20.35 7.02 -3.23
CA GLU A 314 19.78 8.30 -2.78
C GLU A 314 18.31 8.17 -2.43
N VAL A 315 17.90 8.95 -1.42
CA VAL A 315 16.55 8.99 -0.89
C VAL A 315 16.25 10.39 -0.36
N TYR A 316 15.10 10.93 -0.75
CA TYR A 316 14.59 12.16 -0.17
C TYR A 316 13.61 11.82 0.95
N VAL A 317 13.87 12.34 2.14
CA VAL A 317 12.93 12.26 3.27
C VAL A 317 12.33 13.64 3.44
N VAL A 318 11.01 13.76 3.31
CA VAL A 318 10.30 15.03 3.47
C VAL A 318 10.67 15.67 4.80
N GLY A 319 11.16 16.91 4.74
CA GLY A 319 11.72 17.64 5.87
C GLY A 319 10.65 18.00 6.90
N ARG A 320 9.49 18.46 6.42
CA ARG A 320 8.30 18.73 7.23
C ARG A 320 7.81 17.45 7.90
N GLY A 321 7.84 17.44 9.24
CA GLY A 321 7.34 16.35 10.05
C GLY A 321 5.81 16.26 10.09
N PRO A 322 5.26 15.13 10.55
CA PRO A 322 3.82 14.93 10.65
C PRO A 322 3.19 15.83 11.71
N GLU A 323 1.90 16.13 11.54
CA GLU A 323 1.11 16.92 12.50
C GLU A 323 -0.22 16.24 12.82
N TYR A 324 -0.73 16.43 14.03
CA TYR A 324 -2.07 15.95 14.36
C TYR A 324 -3.12 16.88 13.76
N LEU A 325 -3.98 16.33 12.89
CA LEU A 325 -5.23 16.98 12.52
C LEU A 325 -6.22 16.89 13.69
N GLY A 326 -6.29 15.70 14.30
CA GLY A 326 -7.03 15.42 15.53
C GLY A 326 -6.58 14.12 16.19
N ALA A 327 -6.75 14.03 17.50
CA ALA A 327 -6.36 12.87 18.29
C ALA A 327 -7.36 12.57 19.41
N ARG A 328 -7.49 11.28 19.74
CA ARG A 328 -8.28 10.74 20.86
C ARG A 328 -7.53 9.55 21.47
N GLY A 329 -8.00 9.04 22.60
CA GLY A 329 -7.32 7.99 23.36
C GLY A 329 -7.01 6.69 22.59
N ASN A 330 -7.65 6.44 21.44
CA ASN A 330 -7.42 5.26 20.59
C ASN A 330 -6.62 5.52 19.30
N GLY A 331 -6.12 6.75 19.09
CA GLY A 331 -5.24 7.10 17.96
C GLY A 331 -5.55 8.46 17.37
N ALA A 332 -5.07 8.73 16.15
CA ALA A 332 -5.08 10.07 15.59
C ALA A 332 -5.22 10.11 14.05
N ALA A 333 -5.80 11.19 13.55
CA ALA A 333 -5.70 11.61 12.16
C ALA A 333 -4.42 12.45 12.00
N VAL A 334 -3.52 12.01 11.14
CA VAL A 334 -2.18 12.55 10.98
C VAL A 334 -2.04 13.21 9.61
N LEU A 335 -1.62 14.47 9.60
CA LEU A 335 -1.28 15.21 8.39
C LEU A 335 0.12 14.84 7.92
N GLN A 336 0.22 14.57 6.62
CA GLN A 336 1.47 14.37 5.90
C GLN A 336 1.55 15.39 4.77
N PHE A 337 2.74 15.96 4.57
CA PHE A 337 2.91 17.21 3.83
C PHE A 337 3.48 17.00 2.43
N ASP A 338 3.20 17.96 1.54
CA ASP A 338 3.65 17.92 0.16
C ASP A 338 5.19 18.01 0.01
N ALA A 339 5.78 17.04 -0.68
CA ALA A 339 7.20 16.99 -0.96
C ALA A 339 7.65 18.09 -1.96
N VAL A 340 6.76 18.58 -2.83
CA VAL A 340 7.09 19.63 -3.81
C VAL A 340 7.34 20.95 -3.09
N GLY A 341 6.39 21.39 -2.27
CA GLY A 341 6.53 22.60 -1.46
C GLY A 341 7.67 22.53 -0.44
N ASP A 342 7.86 21.36 0.18
CA ASP A 342 8.94 21.11 1.15
C ASP A 342 10.33 21.25 0.49
N TRP A 343 10.55 20.62 -0.67
CA TRP A 343 11.83 20.73 -1.40
C TRP A 343 12.14 22.17 -1.84
N ALA A 344 11.12 22.90 -2.27
CA ALA A 344 11.27 24.28 -2.72
C ALA A 344 11.63 25.26 -1.57
N CYS A 345 11.72 24.78 -0.32
CA CYS A 345 11.87 25.60 0.87
C CYS A 345 10.86 26.75 0.87
N ALA A 346 9.61 26.45 0.47
CA ALA A 346 8.58 27.45 0.32
C ALA A 346 8.49 28.31 1.58
N LYS A 347 8.50 29.65 1.41
CA LYS A 347 8.39 30.60 2.52
C LYS A 347 7.02 30.54 3.20
N GLU A 348 6.02 30.00 2.50
CA GLU A 348 4.68 29.71 2.99
C GLU A 348 4.64 28.34 3.69
N ARG A 349 3.59 28.07 4.48
CA ARG A 349 3.39 26.75 5.08
C ARG A 349 3.21 25.72 3.96
N VAL A 350 4.07 24.71 3.93
CA VAL A 350 3.89 23.51 3.09
C VAL A 350 2.49 22.95 3.33
N ALA A 351 1.73 22.74 2.26
CA ALA A 351 0.35 22.27 2.35
C ALA A 351 0.30 20.77 2.76
N PRO A 352 -0.71 20.35 3.54
CA PRO A 352 -0.97 18.93 3.74
C PRO A 352 -1.39 18.28 2.42
N LEU A 353 -0.84 17.09 2.14
CA LEU A 353 -1.16 16.30 0.96
C LEU A 353 -2.00 15.07 1.29
N PHE A 354 -1.77 14.48 2.47
CA PHE A 354 -2.51 13.30 2.93
C PHE A 354 -2.98 13.41 4.39
N ILE A 355 -4.09 12.74 4.70
CA ILE A 355 -4.57 12.46 6.05
C ILE A 355 -4.48 10.95 6.29
N HIS A 356 -3.53 10.52 7.11
CA HIS A 356 -3.41 9.12 7.52
C HIS A 356 -4.24 8.85 8.78
N ALA A 357 -5.16 7.87 8.70
CA ALA A 357 -6.00 7.47 9.81
C ALA A 357 -5.33 6.43 10.73
N SER A 358 -4.47 6.86 11.66
CA SER A 358 -3.69 5.98 12.53
C SER A 358 -4.47 5.47 13.77
N TRP A 359 -5.64 4.83 13.61
CA TRP A 359 -6.34 4.11 14.69
C TRP A 359 -7.11 2.88 14.18
N PRO A 360 -7.14 1.74 14.90
CA PRO A 360 -8.07 0.65 14.58
C PRO A 360 -9.51 1.02 15.00
N PRO A 361 -10.56 0.59 14.28
CA PRO A 361 -10.64 -0.01 12.95
C PRO A 361 -10.97 1.05 11.88
N LYS A 362 -10.26 2.20 11.93
CA LYS A 362 -10.34 3.27 10.92
C LYS A 362 -11.75 3.89 10.84
N LEU A 363 -12.32 3.98 9.64
CA LEU A 363 -13.66 4.52 9.37
C LEU A 363 -14.78 3.46 9.43
N ASN A 364 -14.47 2.18 9.65
CA ASN A 364 -15.49 1.13 9.66
C ASN A 364 -16.40 1.26 10.89
N ALA A 365 -17.66 1.63 10.64
CA ALA A 365 -18.63 1.93 11.68
C ALA A 365 -19.12 0.71 12.46
N LEU A 366 -19.09 -0.51 11.89
CA LEU A 366 -19.53 -1.73 12.60
C LEU A 366 -18.67 -2.00 13.83
N HIS A 367 -17.36 -1.84 13.67
CA HIS A 367 -16.40 -2.09 14.74
C HIS A 367 -16.12 -0.84 15.60
N ASN A 368 -16.60 0.34 15.19
CA ASN A 368 -16.31 1.60 15.88
C ASN A 368 -17.52 2.56 15.87
N VAL A 369 -18.43 2.35 16.81
CA VAL A 369 -19.50 3.33 17.08
C VAL A 369 -18.87 4.60 17.62
N ARG A 370 -18.96 5.68 16.84
CA ARG A 370 -18.41 6.99 17.21
C ARG A 370 -19.51 7.95 17.66
N SER A 371 -19.20 8.73 18.69
CA SER A 371 -20.01 9.87 19.13
C SER A 371 -19.30 11.21 19.00
N GLU A 372 -18.02 11.21 18.68
CA GLU A 372 -17.18 12.40 18.61
C GLU A 372 -16.26 12.35 17.38
N ARG A 373 -15.94 13.55 16.88
CA ARG A 373 -14.98 13.79 15.81
C ARG A 373 -13.58 13.31 16.20
N GLN A 374 -12.90 12.68 15.27
CA GLN A 374 -11.54 12.16 15.40
C GLN A 374 -10.53 13.05 14.66
N TRP A 375 -10.93 13.75 13.61
CA TRP A 375 -10.06 14.60 12.77
C TRP A 375 -10.08 16.06 13.24
N GLY A 376 -10.30 16.30 14.53
CA GLY A 376 -10.22 17.64 15.12
C GLY A 376 -11.52 18.43 15.03
N SER A 377 -11.43 19.76 14.97
CA SER A 377 -12.59 20.66 14.86
C SER A 377 -12.90 21.00 13.40
N GLU A 378 -14.16 21.36 13.13
CA GLU A 378 -14.59 21.85 11.81
C GLU A 378 -13.82 23.11 11.40
N GLU A 379 -13.63 24.05 12.33
CA GLU A 379 -12.87 25.29 12.11
C GLU A 379 -11.44 25.02 11.64
N HIS A 380 -10.76 24.04 12.25
CA HIS A 380 -9.40 23.67 11.87
C HIS A 380 -9.37 23.03 10.47
N ALA A 381 -10.29 22.11 10.20
CA ALA A 381 -10.41 21.48 8.88
C ALA A 381 -10.71 22.51 7.77
N LEU A 382 -11.65 23.43 8.00
CA LEU A 382 -11.96 24.52 7.07
C LEU A 382 -10.76 25.43 6.82
N SER A 383 -9.96 25.72 7.86
CA SER A 383 -8.77 26.56 7.71
C SER A 383 -7.66 25.93 6.86
N LEU A 384 -7.60 24.58 6.81
CA LEU A 384 -6.58 23.85 6.07
C LEU A 384 -7.03 23.47 4.65
N PHE A 385 -8.29 23.03 4.52
CA PHE A 385 -8.78 22.39 3.30
C PHE A 385 -9.91 23.18 2.62
N GLY A 386 -10.44 24.21 3.26
CA GLY A 386 -11.68 24.87 2.81
C GLY A 386 -12.93 24.00 2.95
N ALA A 387 -12.80 22.79 3.50
CA ALA A 387 -13.89 21.83 3.67
C ALA A 387 -13.70 20.99 4.94
N ASP A 388 -14.81 20.47 5.46
CA ASP A 388 -14.82 19.51 6.55
C ASP A 388 -14.55 18.09 6.03
N MET A 389 -13.28 17.74 5.89
CA MET A 389 -12.85 16.46 5.29
C MET A 389 -13.35 15.23 6.06
N GLU A 390 -13.51 15.31 7.39
CA GLU A 390 -14.05 14.19 8.16
C GLU A 390 -15.52 13.96 7.83
N LYS A 391 -16.31 15.04 7.75
CA LYS A 391 -17.72 14.96 7.37
C LYS A 391 -17.90 14.49 5.93
N VAL A 392 -17.02 14.88 5.01
CA VAL A 392 -17.01 14.37 3.64
C VAL A 392 -16.73 12.86 3.60
N ALA A 393 -15.67 12.41 4.27
CA ALA A 393 -15.31 11.00 4.34
C ALA A 393 -16.44 10.14 4.94
N TRP A 394 -17.05 10.59 6.04
CA TRP A 394 -18.21 9.90 6.63
C TRP A 394 -19.47 9.98 5.74
N GLY A 395 -19.62 11.03 4.94
CA GLY A 395 -20.69 11.12 3.93
C GLY A 395 -20.58 9.99 2.91
N PHE A 396 -19.39 9.77 2.35
CA PHE A 396 -19.13 8.64 1.46
C PHE A 396 -19.38 7.30 2.16
N MET A 397 -18.95 7.14 3.42
CA MET A 397 -19.23 5.93 4.20
C MET A 397 -20.73 5.65 4.33
N ILE A 398 -21.56 6.67 4.51
CA ILE A 398 -23.03 6.52 4.57
C ILE A 398 -23.60 6.12 3.22
N GLU A 399 -23.19 6.77 2.13
CA GLU A 399 -23.69 6.45 0.80
C GLU A 399 -23.38 4.99 0.45
N MET A 400 -22.16 4.53 0.73
CA MET A 400 -21.78 3.13 0.56
C MET A 400 -22.60 2.21 1.46
N ALA A 401 -22.71 2.52 2.76
CA ALA A 401 -23.44 1.70 3.73
C ALA A 401 -24.94 1.58 3.41
N CYS A 402 -25.56 2.62 2.86
CA CYS A 402 -27.01 2.68 2.65
C CYS A 402 -27.41 2.32 1.22
N GLU A 403 -26.70 2.81 0.20
CA GLU A 403 -27.11 2.66 -1.21
C GLU A 403 -26.37 1.55 -1.96
N GLY A 404 -25.09 1.33 -1.66
CA GLY A 404 -24.26 0.35 -2.40
C GLY A 404 -24.83 -1.06 -2.33
N GLU A 405 -24.81 -1.83 -3.42
CA GLU A 405 -25.26 -3.24 -3.41
C GLU A 405 -24.26 -4.19 -2.71
N PHE A 406 -23.28 -3.62 -2.02
CA PHE A 406 -22.14 -4.28 -1.40
C PHE A 406 -21.76 -3.58 -0.07
N TRP A 407 -20.90 -4.02 0.86
CA TRP A 407 -19.68 -4.86 0.88
C TRP A 407 -19.49 -5.56 2.22
N ASP A 408 -18.67 -6.61 2.33
CA ASP A 408 -18.26 -7.17 3.62
C ASP A 408 -17.67 -6.10 4.54
N TRP A 409 -18.35 -5.83 5.65
CA TRP A 409 -17.90 -4.89 6.67
C TRP A 409 -17.03 -5.55 7.76
N GLY A 410 -16.51 -6.75 7.48
CA GLY A 410 -15.71 -7.57 8.40
C GLY A 410 -16.49 -8.70 9.09
N GLU A 411 -17.81 -8.75 8.89
CA GLU A 411 -18.72 -9.76 9.47
C GLU A 411 -19.88 -10.13 8.50
N GLY A 412 -19.70 -9.94 7.19
CA GLY A 412 -20.71 -10.23 6.16
C GLY A 412 -21.46 -9.00 5.62
N ASN A 413 -22.60 -9.23 4.95
CA ASN A 413 -23.33 -8.20 4.17
C ASN A 413 -24.02 -7.14 5.05
N LYS A 414 -24.17 -5.91 4.52
CA LYS A 414 -24.82 -4.75 5.16
C LYS A 414 -26.22 -5.02 5.72
N THR A 415 -27.02 -5.89 5.07
CA THR A 415 -28.40 -6.19 5.50
C THR A 415 -28.47 -7.05 6.75
N SER A 416 -27.44 -7.85 7.01
CA SER A 416 -27.34 -8.66 8.23
C SER A 416 -26.74 -7.90 9.41
N THR A 417 -26.07 -6.77 9.17
CA THR A 417 -25.25 -6.07 10.18
C THR A 417 -25.82 -4.72 10.64
N GLY A 418 -26.83 -4.16 9.95
CA GLY A 418 -27.43 -2.88 10.34
C GLY A 418 -26.51 -1.66 10.14
N VAL A 419 -25.47 -1.82 9.33
CA VAL A 419 -24.38 -0.83 9.19
C VAL A 419 -24.83 0.54 8.69
N CYS A 420 -25.87 0.63 7.85
CA CYS A 420 -26.42 1.91 7.40
C CYS A 420 -26.94 2.73 8.59
N GLU A 421 -27.78 2.15 9.44
CA GLU A 421 -28.34 2.83 10.61
C GLU A 421 -27.24 3.24 11.60
N GLN A 422 -26.27 2.35 11.83
CA GLN A 422 -25.13 2.60 12.70
C GLN A 422 -24.23 3.72 12.19
N THR A 423 -23.90 3.73 10.89
CA THR A 423 -23.07 4.77 10.26
C THR A 423 -23.78 6.13 10.29
N ARG A 424 -25.09 6.17 10.00
CA ARG A 424 -25.91 7.39 10.13
C ARG A 424 -25.97 7.88 11.58
N GLY A 425 -26.11 6.96 12.54
CA GLY A 425 -26.08 7.25 13.97
C GLY A 425 -24.76 7.90 14.38
N CYS A 426 -23.63 7.34 13.94
CA CYS A 426 -22.30 7.92 14.19
C CYS A 426 -22.21 9.34 13.64
N PHE A 427 -22.61 9.54 12.39
CA PHE A 427 -22.60 10.85 11.74
C PHE A 427 -23.44 11.88 12.51
N ARG A 428 -24.67 11.52 12.89
CA ARG A 428 -25.51 12.42 13.69
C ARG A 428 -24.88 12.77 15.01
N ASN A 429 -24.29 11.80 15.70
CA ASN A 429 -23.66 12.04 17.00
C ASN A 429 -22.43 12.94 16.88
N MET A 430 -21.58 12.72 15.86
CA MET A 430 -20.35 13.50 15.65
C MET A 430 -20.61 14.92 15.14
N PHE A 431 -21.60 15.11 14.27
CA PHE A 431 -21.82 16.36 13.53
C PHE A 431 -23.13 17.08 13.89
N GLY A 432 -23.90 16.55 14.84
CA GLY A 432 -25.14 17.14 15.35
C GLY A 432 -26.28 17.24 14.32
N GLN A 433 -26.19 16.55 13.18
CA GLN A 433 -27.15 16.65 12.08
C GLN A 433 -27.29 15.33 11.33
N GLU A 434 -28.45 15.10 10.71
CA GLU A 434 -28.64 13.97 9.79
C GLU A 434 -27.86 14.16 8.50
N TYR A 435 -27.35 13.07 7.93
CA TYR A 435 -26.80 13.11 6.58
C TYR A 435 -27.92 13.35 5.56
N ILE A 436 -27.77 14.42 4.78
CA ILE A 436 -28.65 14.75 3.68
C ILE A 436 -27.96 14.32 2.41
N PHE A 437 -28.52 13.30 1.76
CA PHE A 437 -28.04 12.81 0.47
C PHE A 437 -28.06 13.95 -0.56
N LYS A 438 -26.91 14.27 -1.15
CA LYS A 438 -26.87 15.20 -2.28
C LYS A 438 -27.17 14.41 -3.55
N ALA A 439 -28.45 14.25 -3.86
CA ALA A 439 -28.85 13.73 -5.16
C ALA A 439 -28.38 14.70 -6.26
N GLY A 440 -27.34 14.32 -7.02
CA GLY A 440 -27.01 14.99 -8.29
C GLY A 440 -25.64 15.65 -8.41
N VAL A 441 -24.54 14.91 -8.27
CA VAL A 441 -23.26 15.25 -8.92
C VAL A 441 -22.85 14.11 -9.86
N ARG A 442 -23.73 13.81 -10.83
CA ARG A 442 -23.34 13.20 -12.10
C ARG A 442 -23.64 14.27 -13.16
N ASN A 443 -22.60 14.87 -13.74
CA ASN A 443 -22.65 15.90 -14.81
C ASN A 443 -23.01 17.34 -14.43
N GLU A 444 -22.23 18.00 -13.57
CA GLU A 444 -21.97 19.43 -13.81
C GLU A 444 -20.46 19.67 -13.79
N SER A 445 -19.96 20.09 -14.95
CA SER A 445 -18.62 20.60 -15.18
C SER A 445 -18.31 21.73 -14.19
N PHE A 446 -17.33 21.51 -13.32
CA PHE A 446 -16.76 22.56 -12.49
C PHE A 446 -15.77 23.39 -13.33
N GLU A 447 -16.32 24.36 -14.07
CA GLU A 447 -15.58 25.55 -14.48
C GLU A 447 -15.85 26.66 -13.44
N SER A 448 -14.82 27.02 -12.68
CA SER A 448 -14.56 28.41 -12.26
C SER A 448 -13.10 28.57 -11.87
#